data_AF-A0A1Z2SL61-F1
#
_entry.id   AF-A0A1Z2SL61-F1
#
_cell.length_a   1.000
_cell.length_b   1.000
_cell.length_c   1.000
_cell.angle_alpha   90.00
_cell.angle_beta   90.00
_cell.angle_gamma   90.00
#
_symmetry.space_group_name_H-M   'P 1'
#
loop_
_entity.id
_entity.type
_entity.pdbx_description
1 polymer ?
#
loop_
_entity_poly.entity_id
_entity_poly.type
_entity_poly.pdbx_seq_one_letter_code
_entity_poly.pdbx_strand_id
1 'polypeptide(L)'
;MSQIDIIEGLVSVLLDFTAELSERDDAAMDLGEFDDERALSALYQVANNHTEDETLAASCGESIAQIWLRRATCDEQILETLHPSASSEVLALVRSKNRDILPSSK
;
A
#
# COMPACT_ATOMS: atom_id res chain seq x y z
N MET A 1 2.66 -12.22 -21.07
CA MET A 1 3.04 -12.06 -19.65
C MET A 1 1.79 -12.29 -18.84
N SER A 2 1.84 -13.18 -17.85
CA SER A 2 0.70 -13.40 -16.96
C SER A 2 0.57 -12.24 -15.98
N GLN A 3 -0.61 -12.07 -15.36
CA GLN A 3 -0.78 -11.08 -14.28
C GLN A 3 0.16 -11.35 -13.10
N ILE A 4 0.45 -12.64 -12.87
CA ILE A 4 1.40 -13.11 -11.85
C ILE A 4 2.80 -12.57 -12.14
N ASP A 5 3.28 -12.69 -13.38
CA ASP A 5 4.62 -12.23 -13.77
C ASP A 5 4.77 -10.71 -13.59
N ILE A 6 3.69 -9.95 -13.84
CA ILE A 6 3.67 -8.48 -13.65
C ILE A 6 3.79 -8.14 -12.17
N ILE A 7 2.96 -8.75 -11.32
CA ILE A 7 2.99 -8.52 -9.87
C ILE A 7 4.37 -8.87 -9.31
N GLU A 8 4.95 -9.99 -9.70
CA GLU A 8 6.28 -10.40 -9.24
C GLU A 8 7.37 -9.40 -9.66
N GLY A 9 7.31 -8.88 -10.87
CA GLY A 9 8.21 -7.83 -11.35
C GLY A 9 8.10 -6.54 -10.53
N LEU A 10 6.88 -6.05 -10.31
CA LEU A 10 6.63 -4.84 -9.53
C LEU A 10 7.05 -5.00 -8.06
N VAL A 11 6.73 -6.15 -7.44
CA VAL A 11 7.19 -6.48 -6.08
C VAL A 11 8.72 -6.48 -6.00
N SER A 12 9.38 -7.03 -7.02
CA SER A 12 10.85 -7.04 -7.07
C SER A 12 11.44 -5.63 -7.13
N VAL A 13 10.81 -4.69 -7.84
CA VAL A 13 11.27 -3.29 -7.90
C VAL A 13 11.01 -2.58 -6.58
N LEU A 14 9.80 -2.69 -6.03
CA LEU A 14 9.41 -2.02 -4.78
C LEU A 14 10.33 -2.37 -3.61
N LEU A 15 10.73 -3.64 -3.52
CA LEU A 15 11.55 -4.18 -2.43
C LEU A 15 13.07 -4.10 -2.69
N ASP A 16 13.49 -3.58 -3.84
CA ASP A 16 14.90 -3.36 -4.14
C ASP A 16 15.37 -2.00 -3.58
N PHE A 17 16.08 -2.03 -2.45
CA PHE A 17 16.65 -0.83 -1.83
C PHE A 17 17.75 -0.15 -2.66
N THR A 18 18.20 -0.78 -3.76
CA THR A 18 19.14 -0.18 -4.70
C THR A 18 18.47 0.47 -5.90
N ALA A 19 17.17 0.26 -6.10
CA ALA A 19 16.39 0.93 -7.13
C ALA A 19 16.18 2.41 -6.81
N GLU A 20 15.99 3.22 -7.84
CA GLU A 20 15.72 4.64 -7.67
C GLU A 20 14.37 4.84 -6.95
N LEU A 21 14.29 5.86 -6.09
CA LEU A 21 13.08 6.12 -5.31
C LEU A 21 11.84 6.26 -6.20
N SER A 22 11.96 6.90 -7.37
CA SER A 22 10.86 7.06 -8.32
C SER A 22 10.41 5.74 -8.95
N GLU A 23 11.31 4.79 -9.18
CA GLU A 23 10.93 3.47 -9.72
C GLU A 23 10.18 2.65 -8.67
N ARG A 24 10.60 2.74 -7.41
CA ARG A 24 9.90 2.13 -6.28
C ARG A 24 8.52 2.76 -6.08
N ASP A 25 8.42 4.08 -6.26
CA ASP A 25 7.16 4.83 -6.17
C ASP A 25 6.17 4.41 -7.26
N ASP A 26 6.62 4.38 -8.53
CA ASP A 26 5.82 3.88 -9.66
C ASP A 26 5.37 2.44 -9.41
N ALA A 27 6.27 1.58 -8.92
CA ALA A 27 5.93 0.19 -8.60
C ALA A 27 4.89 0.09 -7.47
N ALA A 28 4.96 0.94 -6.45
CA ALA A 28 3.97 0.98 -5.38
C ALA A 28 2.58 1.34 -5.94
N MET A 29 2.49 2.40 -6.75
CA MET A 29 1.24 2.82 -7.38
C MET A 29 0.65 1.74 -8.29
N ASP A 30 1.46 1.15 -9.16
CA ASP A 30 1.02 0.09 -10.07
C ASP A 30 0.53 -1.15 -9.32
N LEU A 31 1.17 -1.52 -8.20
CA LEU A 31 0.72 -2.62 -7.35
C LEU A 31 -0.67 -2.37 -6.75
N GLY A 32 -1.04 -1.10 -6.51
CA GLY A 32 -2.35 -0.68 -6.03
C GLY A 32 -3.51 -1.08 -6.94
N GLU A 33 -3.26 -1.39 -8.22
CA GLU A 33 -4.28 -1.82 -9.19
C GLU A 33 -4.63 -3.31 -9.10
N PHE A 34 -3.89 -4.10 -8.31
CA PHE A 34 -4.09 -5.55 -8.20
C PHE A 34 -4.72 -5.94 -6.87
N ASP A 35 -5.86 -6.64 -6.91
CA ASP A 35 -6.45 -7.29 -5.73
C ASP A 35 -5.73 -8.61 -5.38
N ASP A 36 -4.40 -8.58 -5.28
CA ASP A 36 -3.54 -9.74 -5.04
C ASP A 36 -2.85 -9.67 -3.66
N GLU A 37 -2.79 -10.81 -2.97
CA GLU A 37 -2.16 -10.91 -1.64
C GLU A 37 -0.66 -10.58 -1.66
N ARG A 38 0.05 -10.89 -2.74
CA ARG A 38 1.50 -10.61 -2.86
C ARG A 38 1.75 -9.12 -3.02
N ALA A 39 0.92 -8.46 -3.83
CA ALA A 39 0.95 -7.01 -3.98
C ALA A 39 0.70 -6.34 -2.63
N LEU A 40 -0.39 -6.73 -1.95
CA LEU A 40 -0.76 -6.19 -0.65
C LEU A 40 0.33 -6.42 0.41
N SER A 41 0.91 -7.63 0.46
CA SER A 41 1.99 -7.95 1.40
C SER A 41 3.26 -7.13 1.16
N ALA A 42 3.64 -6.87 -0.09
CA ALA A 42 4.81 -6.06 -0.40
C ALA A 42 4.59 -4.58 -0.02
N LEU A 43 3.41 -4.04 -0.33
CA LEU A 43 3.02 -2.69 0.07
C LEU A 43 3.02 -2.54 1.60
N TYR A 44 2.51 -3.52 2.35
CA TYR A 44 2.57 -3.52 3.81
C TYR A 44 4.00 -3.51 4.35
N GLN A 45 4.90 -4.28 3.74
CA GLN A 45 6.29 -4.34 4.19
C GLN A 45 6.96 -2.97 4.15
N VAL A 46 6.74 -2.21 3.06
CA VAL A 46 7.30 -0.86 2.89
C VAL A 46 6.54 0.14 3.76
N ALA A 47 5.20 0.12 3.74
CA ALA A 47 4.37 1.04 4.50
C ALA A 47 4.51 0.89 6.03
N ASN A 48 4.95 -0.27 6.54
CA ASN A 48 5.21 -0.51 7.96
C ASN A 48 6.67 -0.23 8.37
N ASN A 49 7.55 0.10 7.43
CA ASN A 49 8.93 0.46 7.75
C ASN A 49 9.02 1.94 8.16
N HIS A 50 9.18 2.21 9.46
CA HIS A 50 9.27 3.57 10.02
C HIS A 50 10.57 4.33 9.67
N THR A 51 11.49 3.67 8.95
CA THR A 51 12.74 4.28 8.46
C THR A 51 12.76 4.46 6.94
N GLU A 52 11.68 4.11 6.25
CA GLU A 52 11.53 4.31 4.81
C GLU A 52 11.32 5.80 4.47
N ASP A 53 11.55 6.15 3.21
CA ASP A 53 11.18 7.46 2.68
C ASP A 53 9.68 7.76 2.88
N GLU A 54 9.37 8.98 3.35
CA GLU A 54 8.00 9.39 3.66
C GLU A 54 7.08 9.38 2.44
N THR A 55 7.61 9.70 1.25
CA THR A 55 6.87 9.74 -0.01
C THR A 55 6.53 8.32 -0.45
N LEU A 56 7.52 7.43 -0.45
CA LEU A 56 7.29 6.03 -0.82
C LEU A 56 6.31 5.35 0.15
N ALA A 57 6.42 5.62 1.45
CA ALA A 57 5.47 5.14 2.43
C ALA A 57 4.05 5.66 2.16
N ALA A 58 3.90 6.95 1.81
CA ALA A 58 2.61 7.54 1.44
C ALA A 58 1.98 6.84 0.23
N SER A 59 2.74 6.65 -0.85
CA SER A 59 2.29 5.97 -2.07
C SER A 59 1.88 4.51 -1.81
N CYS A 60 2.62 3.81 -0.94
CA CYS A 60 2.20 2.49 -0.47
C CYS A 60 0.88 2.55 0.30
N GLY A 61 0.69 3.55 1.16
CA GLY A 61 -0.55 3.80 1.89
C GLY A 61 -1.74 4.04 0.96
N GLU A 62 -1.59 4.89 -0.05
CA GLU A 62 -2.64 5.13 -1.05
C GLU A 62 -3.03 3.81 -1.76
N SER A 63 -2.04 3.05 -2.19
CA SER A 63 -2.22 1.78 -2.91
C SER A 63 -2.88 0.70 -2.04
N ILE A 64 -2.51 0.61 -0.76
CA ILE A 64 -3.19 -0.23 0.24
C ILE A 64 -4.66 0.15 0.33
N ALA A 65 -4.97 1.44 0.45
CA ALA A 65 -6.36 1.90 0.55
C ALA A 65 -7.17 1.60 -0.71
N GLN A 66 -6.58 1.70 -1.90
CA GLN A 66 -7.25 1.30 -3.14
C GLN A 66 -7.65 -0.19 -3.11
N ILE A 67 -6.74 -1.08 -2.71
CA ILE A 67 -7.01 -2.53 -2.57
C ILE A 67 -8.10 -2.78 -1.51
N TRP A 68 -7.99 -2.15 -0.35
CA TRP A 68 -8.97 -2.26 0.75
C TRP A 68 -10.38 -1.82 0.33
N LEU A 69 -10.48 -0.72 -0.41
CA LEU A 69 -11.74 -0.21 -0.92
C LEU A 69 -12.39 -1.18 -1.92
N ARG A 70 -11.62 -1.75 -2.85
CA ARG A 70 -12.14 -2.73 -3.81
C ARG A 70 -12.58 -4.04 -3.15
N ARG A 71 -11.87 -4.47 -2.10
CA ARG A 71 -12.20 -5.66 -1.32
C ARG A 71 -13.27 -5.44 -0.25
N ALA A 72 -13.63 -4.18 0.03
CA ALA A 72 -14.48 -3.78 1.15
C ALA A 72 -13.98 -4.31 2.51
N THR A 73 -12.66 -4.28 2.72
CA THR A 73 -11.99 -4.76 3.94
C THR A 73 -11.04 -3.71 4.49
N CYS A 74 -10.83 -3.68 5.80
CA CYS A 74 -9.77 -2.91 6.44
C CYS A 74 -9.11 -3.79 7.49
N ASP A 75 -7.77 -3.84 7.49
CA ASP A 75 -7.02 -4.50 8.56
C ASP A 75 -6.62 -3.46 9.61
N GLU A 76 -7.37 -3.42 10.70
CA GLU A 76 -7.15 -2.49 11.82
C GLU A 76 -5.75 -2.65 12.43
N GLN A 77 -5.25 -3.88 12.56
CA GLN A 77 -3.93 -4.13 13.15
C GLN A 77 -2.83 -3.59 12.26
N ILE A 78 -2.94 -3.78 10.95
CA ILE A 78 -1.99 -3.20 10.01
C ILE A 78 -2.06 -1.67 10.06
N LEU A 79 -3.27 -1.09 9.99
CA LEU A 79 -3.49 0.36 10.01
C LEU A 79 -2.82 1.04 11.22
N GLU A 80 -2.88 0.44 12.40
CA GLU A 80 -2.27 0.95 13.63
C GLU A 80 -0.73 0.93 13.61
N THR A 81 -0.12 0.10 12.78
CA THR A 81 1.34 -0.07 12.70
C THR A 81 2.00 0.75 11.59
N LEU A 82 1.22 1.19 10.59
CA LEU A 82 1.75 1.90 9.43
C LEU A 82 2.57 3.14 9.79
N HIS A 83 3.55 3.43 8.94
CA HIS A 83 4.25 4.71 8.89
C HIS A 83 3.22 5.86 8.90
N PRO A 84 3.48 6.99 9.60
CA PRO A 84 2.54 8.11 9.69
C PRO A 84 2.04 8.62 8.32
N SER A 85 2.93 8.74 7.33
CA SER A 85 2.55 9.12 5.96
C SER A 85 1.63 8.10 5.29
N ALA A 86 1.91 6.80 5.44
CA ALA A 86 1.07 5.74 4.89
C ALA A 86 -0.32 5.71 5.53
N SER A 87 -0.39 5.78 6.86
CA SER A 87 -1.69 5.81 7.58
C SER A 87 -2.50 7.06 7.25
N SER A 88 -1.84 8.22 7.06
CA SER A 88 -2.51 9.45 6.61
C SER A 88 -3.21 9.25 5.27
N GLU A 89 -2.51 8.70 4.27
CA GLU A 89 -3.08 8.46 2.94
C GLU A 89 -4.20 7.41 2.97
N VAL A 90 -4.01 6.32 3.72
CA VAL A 90 -5.05 5.30 3.87
C VAL A 90 -6.33 5.93 4.42
N LEU A 91 -6.21 6.68 5.52
CA LEU A 91 -7.35 7.33 6.16
C LEU A 91 -7.98 8.38 5.26
N ALA A 92 -7.19 9.19 4.55
CA ALA A 92 -7.68 10.23 3.66
C ALA A 92 -8.51 9.62 2.51
N LEU A 93 -7.95 8.63 1.81
CA LEU A 93 -8.61 8.00 0.67
C LEU A 93 -9.86 7.23 1.10
N VAL A 94 -9.76 6.40 2.14
CA VAL A 94 -10.90 5.60 2.62
C VAL A 94 -12.04 6.51 3.11
N ARG A 95 -11.76 7.57 3.87
CA ARG A 95 -12.79 8.53 4.31
C ARG A 95 -13.50 9.24 3.16
N SER A 96 -12.80 9.44 2.04
CA SER A 96 -13.34 10.09 0.84
C SER A 96 -14.22 9.16 0.00
N LYS A 97 -13.98 7.85 0.02
CA LYS A 97 -14.64 6.86 -0.85
C LYS A 97 -15.66 5.99 -0.14
N ASN A 98 -15.28 5.40 0.99
CA ASN A 98 -16.14 4.51 1.77
C ASN A 98 -15.64 4.44 3.21
N ARG A 99 -16.13 5.33 4.08
CA ARG A 99 -15.70 5.35 5.49
C ARG A 99 -16.18 4.15 6.30
N ASP A 100 -17.15 3.40 5.80
CA ASP A 100 -17.79 2.31 6.56
C ASP A 100 -16.89 1.08 6.67
N ILE A 101 -15.82 1.00 5.87
CA ILE A 101 -14.81 -0.05 6.02
C ILE A 101 -13.83 0.24 7.15
N LEU A 102 -13.74 1.49 7.64
CA LEU A 102 -12.85 1.81 8.75
C LEU A 102 -13.36 1.16 10.04
N PRO A 103 -12.46 0.71 10.93
CA PRO A 103 -12.85 0.22 12.23
C PRO A 103 -13.60 1.32 13.00
N SER A 104 -14.71 0.94 13.62
CA SER A 104 -15.44 1.81 14.55
C SER A 104 -14.51 2.13 15.71
N SER A 105 -14.07 3.38 15.82
CA SER A 105 -13.27 3.85 16.96
C SER A 105 -13.99 3.48 18.27
N LYS A 106 -13.36 2.66 19.10
CA LYS A 106 -13.87 2.29 20.43
C LYS A 106 -13.81 3.47 21.39
#